data_AF-A0A061DBF7-F1
#
_entry.id   AF-A0A061DBF7-F1
#
_cell.length_a   1.000
_cell.length_b   1.000
_cell.length_c   1.000
_cell.angle_alpha   90.00
_cell.angle_beta   90.00
_cell.angle_gamma   90.00
#
_symmetry.space_group_name_H-M   'P 1'
#
loop_
_entity.id
_entity.type
_entity.pdbx_description
1 polymer ?
#
loop_
_entity_poly.entity_id
_entity_poly.type
_entity_poly.pdbx_seq_one_letter_code
_entity_poly.pdbx_strand_id
1 'polypeptide(L)'
;MERLSHFEDLLNYCLDNRDTLGKRDIIASLSYMRSLRNFSLSSPLLREYGDFVCSNLPIFGGALHLVVHRFAVIGYTPALVRIYEDHLKSSLDDLSVKQLCLIGWSYAKSNVYFQELFDRIAEAYFYRDDRGSLTDVALLLWSFAKVERRVPHEIGALRGVVLGTLQSLLSALRDPNCDLDETARLYMDKDRMFYSNVTHDLCMSAKALAVLVPRDRDTVKLLVEQLLELSRLGKLTLTAQGITSMWEALCLTGLSEPSVVDELCEASRYLRLDHSFNSNMLSAILSSIRTLRVRDPRIVYQIAHWLEKRAVQMHAPQMYSAICNLDALRIYHEKAWKQLGTWSVVEADSFVGVVVQKKGIDLELSDIRHIYNIFKSNDRGNDRIYGILEHFMSCKEDIERYGPC
;
A
#
# COMPACT_ATOMS: atom_id res chain seq x y z
N MET A 1 26.78 17.81 -6.78
CA MET A 1 26.64 16.49 -6.13
C MET A 1 26.82 15.46 -7.21
N GLU A 2 27.98 14.78 -7.25
CA GLU A 2 28.07 13.51 -7.97
C GLU A 2 26.90 12.63 -7.50
N ARG A 3 26.22 12.00 -8.44
CA ARG A 3 24.96 11.30 -8.14
C ARG A 3 25.32 10.00 -7.44
N LEU A 4 25.40 10.03 -6.10
CA LEU A 4 25.58 8.85 -5.26
C LEU A 4 24.55 7.81 -5.68
N SER A 5 25.00 6.67 -6.18
CA SER A 5 24.12 5.67 -6.81
C SER A 5 24.00 4.38 -5.98
N HIS A 6 24.92 4.17 -5.05
CA HIS A 6 24.93 3.04 -4.13
C HIS A 6 24.60 3.47 -2.71
N PHE A 7 23.90 2.59 -2.00
CA PHE A 7 23.41 2.82 -0.65
C PHE A 7 24.52 3.08 0.37
N GLU A 8 25.59 2.29 0.33
CA GLU A 8 26.70 2.42 1.28
C GLU A 8 27.53 3.69 1.05
N ASP A 9 27.69 4.14 -0.21
CA ASP A 9 28.37 5.41 -0.52
C ASP A 9 27.67 6.60 0.14
N LEU A 10 26.32 6.61 0.13
CA LEU A 10 25.55 7.65 0.82
C LEU A 10 25.76 7.60 2.33
N LEU A 11 25.74 6.40 2.93
CA LEU A 11 25.93 6.26 4.37
C LEU A 11 27.34 6.68 4.80
N ASN A 12 28.37 6.25 4.08
CA ASN A 12 29.75 6.68 4.32
C ASN A 12 29.87 8.19 4.18
N TYR A 13 29.36 8.78 3.09
CA TYR A 13 29.36 10.24 2.92
C TYR A 13 28.70 10.95 4.10
N CYS A 14 27.54 10.46 4.55
CA CYS A 14 26.84 11.07 5.69
C CYS A 14 27.61 10.92 7.01
N LEU A 15 28.26 9.78 7.25
CA LEU A 15 29.03 9.52 8.47
C LEU A 15 30.33 10.32 8.49
N ASP A 16 31.03 10.41 7.35
CA ASP A 16 32.26 11.21 7.20
C ASP A 16 32.02 12.70 7.38
N ASN A 17 30.82 13.18 7.03
CA ASN A 17 30.43 14.59 7.10
C ASN A 17 29.48 14.90 8.29
N ARG A 18 29.35 14.00 9.26
CA ARG A 18 28.36 14.07 10.35
C ARG A 18 28.35 15.39 11.12
N ASP A 19 29.51 16.03 11.27
CA ASP A 19 29.66 17.30 12.01
C ASP A 19 29.13 18.51 11.23
N THR A 20 28.84 18.34 9.93
CA THR A 20 28.35 19.41 9.03
C THR A 20 26.92 19.18 8.56
N LEU A 21 26.34 17.99 8.79
CA LEU A 21 24.99 17.67 8.34
C LEU A 21 23.93 18.45 9.14
N GLY A 22 23.13 19.24 8.43
CA GLY A 22 21.97 19.90 9.02
C GLY A 22 20.72 19.01 9.03
N LYS A 23 19.66 19.47 9.70
CA LYS A 23 18.36 18.78 9.76
C LYS A 23 17.79 18.43 8.38
N ARG A 24 17.99 19.31 7.39
CA ARG A 24 17.49 19.10 6.02
C ARG A 24 18.28 18.00 5.31
N ASP A 25 19.60 17.98 5.51
CA ASP A 25 20.49 17.00 4.88
C ASP A 25 20.21 15.59 5.40
N ILE A 26 19.97 15.46 6.70
CA ILE A 26 19.58 14.17 7.31
C ILE A 26 18.20 13.71 6.80
N ILE A 27 17.20 14.59 6.74
CA ILE A 27 15.89 14.20 6.19
C ILE A 27 16.01 13.83 4.71
N ALA A 28 16.83 14.56 3.94
CA ALA A 28 17.07 14.28 2.53
C ALA A 28 17.80 12.95 2.32
N SER A 29 18.84 12.66 3.10
CA SER A 29 19.57 11.38 3.02
C SER A 29 18.63 10.21 3.28
N LEU A 30 17.84 10.26 4.35
CA LEU A 30 16.85 9.22 4.67
C LEU A 30 15.79 9.07 3.57
N SER A 31 15.38 10.18 2.95
CA SER A 31 14.44 10.15 1.81
C SER A 31 15.04 9.47 0.58
N TYR A 32 16.36 9.63 0.39
CA TYR A 32 17.05 9.17 -0.81
C TYR A 32 17.45 7.69 -0.74
N MET A 33 17.78 7.18 0.44
CA MET A 33 18.31 5.82 0.68
C MET A 33 17.59 4.70 -0.08
N ARG A 34 16.25 4.70 -0.06
CA ARG A 34 15.46 3.61 -0.65
C ARG A 34 15.51 3.58 -2.17
N SER A 35 15.96 4.65 -2.82
CA SER A 35 16.14 4.71 -4.27
C SER A 35 17.52 4.23 -4.75
N LEU A 36 18.44 3.94 -3.83
CA LEU A 36 19.82 3.57 -4.13
C LEU A 36 19.97 2.07 -4.39
N ARG A 37 20.99 1.71 -5.17
CA ARG A 37 21.35 0.31 -5.45
C ARG A 37 21.87 -0.36 -4.18
N ASN A 38 21.58 -1.65 -4.05
CA ASN A 38 22.01 -2.51 -2.93
C ASN A 38 21.55 -2.02 -1.55
N PHE A 39 20.38 -1.38 -1.48
CA PHE A 39 19.75 -1.02 -0.21
C PHE A 39 19.61 -2.26 0.70
N SER A 40 20.11 -2.16 1.93
CA SER A 40 20.06 -3.24 2.90
C SER A 40 19.78 -2.73 4.32
N LEU A 41 18.71 -3.25 4.93
CA LEU A 41 18.37 -2.99 6.33
C LEU A 41 19.35 -3.65 7.32
N SER A 42 20.14 -4.64 6.88
CA SER A 42 21.12 -5.32 7.71
C SER A 42 22.51 -4.66 7.69
N SER A 43 22.69 -3.57 6.93
CA SER A 43 23.98 -2.88 6.84
C SER A 43 24.41 -2.32 8.21
N PRO A 44 25.65 -2.62 8.67
CA PRO A 44 26.21 -2.00 9.87
C PRO A 44 26.27 -0.47 9.78
N LEU A 45 26.53 0.07 8.58
CA LEU A 45 26.58 1.53 8.35
C LEU A 45 25.21 2.18 8.57
N LEU A 46 24.11 1.49 8.23
CA LEU A 46 22.76 2.00 8.50
C LEU A 46 22.50 2.07 10.00
N ARG A 47 23.00 1.10 10.76
CA ARG A 47 22.90 1.09 12.22
C ARG A 47 23.66 2.28 12.81
N GLU A 48 24.92 2.45 12.42
CA GLU A 48 25.74 3.56 12.88
C GLU A 48 25.12 4.92 12.52
N TYR A 49 24.63 5.07 11.29
CA TYR A 49 23.95 6.29 10.87
C TYR A 49 22.64 6.51 11.64
N GLY A 50 21.86 5.46 11.86
CA GLY A 50 20.66 5.51 12.70
C GLY A 50 20.98 5.96 14.13
N ASP A 51 22.06 5.45 14.71
CA ASP A 51 22.54 5.85 16.04
C ASP A 51 22.98 7.32 16.08
N PHE A 52 23.69 7.78 15.05
CA PHE A 52 24.01 9.20 14.88
C PHE A 52 22.75 10.07 14.86
N VAL A 53 21.75 9.73 14.03
CA VAL A 53 20.51 10.52 13.93
C VAL A 53 19.74 10.52 15.26
N CYS A 54 19.63 9.36 15.93
CA CYS A 54 18.93 9.25 17.21
C CYS A 54 19.66 9.98 18.35
N SER A 55 20.99 10.10 18.28
CA SER A 55 21.76 10.86 19.28
C SER A 55 21.65 12.38 19.08
N ASN A 56 21.13 12.82 17.92
CA ASN A 56 21.00 14.23 17.54
C ASN A 56 19.53 14.67 17.39
N LEU A 57 18.56 13.96 17.98
CA LEU A 57 17.13 14.28 17.85
C LEU A 57 16.74 15.74 18.19
N PRO A 58 17.36 16.40 19.19
CA PRO A 58 17.01 17.78 19.53
C PRO A 58 17.13 18.78 18.37
N ILE A 59 17.99 18.53 17.36
CA ILE A 59 18.16 19.44 16.21
C ILE A 59 16.90 19.56 15.34
N PHE A 60 16.00 18.57 15.40
CA PHE A 60 14.81 18.55 14.57
C PHE A 60 13.68 19.39 15.16
N GLY A 61 13.59 19.53 16.48
CA GLY A 61 12.49 20.22 17.16
C GLY A 61 11.13 19.81 16.58
N GLY A 62 10.32 20.78 16.17
CA GLY A 62 9.02 20.54 15.52
C GLY A 62 9.07 19.73 14.21
N ALA A 63 10.23 19.45 13.63
CA ALA A 63 10.37 18.61 12.43
C ALA A 63 10.59 17.12 12.73
N LEU A 64 10.61 16.70 14.01
CA LEU A 64 10.85 15.31 14.41
C LEU A 64 9.92 14.29 13.72
N HIS A 65 8.64 14.65 13.56
CA HIS A 65 7.65 13.83 12.85
C HIS A 65 8.10 13.44 11.42
N LEU A 66 8.91 14.26 10.74
CA LEU A 66 9.47 13.94 9.43
C LEU A 66 10.54 12.86 9.52
N VAL A 67 11.38 12.88 10.55
CA VAL A 67 12.41 11.85 10.78
C VAL A 67 11.76 10.50 11.09
N VAL A 68 10.77 10.50 11.99
CA VAL A 68 9.92 9.34 12.29
C VAL A 68 9.29 8.78 11.01
N HIS A 69 8.69 9.65 10.20
CA HIS A 69 8.12 9.28 8.92
C HIS A 69 9.16 8.67 7.96
N ARG A 70 10.36 9.24 7.86
CA ARG A 70 11.40 8.69 6.98
C ARG A 70 11.90 7.34 7.44
N PHE A 71 12.12 7.12 8.73
CA PHE A 71 12.48 5.79 9.24
C PHE A 71 11.39 4.75 8.99
N ALA A 72 10.11 5.12 9.13
CA ALA A 72 9.00 4.25 8.77
C ALA A 72 8.92 3.94 7.26
N VAL A 73 9.20 4.93 6.40
CA VAL A 73 9.30 4.71 4.94
C VAL A 73 10.49 3.82 4.60
N ILE A 74 11.61 3.93 5.29
CA ILE A 74 12.77 3.03 5.11
C ILE A 74 12.43 1.62 5.61
N GLY A 75 11.62 1.51 6.67
CA GLY A 75 11.36 0.25 7.37
C GLY A 75 12.40 -0.05 8.45
N TYR A 76 13.08 0.97 8.98
CA TYR A 76 14.11 0.81 10.01
C TYR A 76 13.52 0.96 11.42
N THR A 77 12.89 -0.11 11.90
CA THR A 77 12.20 -0.16 13.20
C THR A 77 13.08 0.17 14.42
N PRO A 78 14.37 -0.22 14.50
CA PRO A 78 15.19 0.08 15.68
C PRO A 78 15.25 1.59 16.02
N ALA A 79 15.36 2.46 15.01
CA ALA A 79 15.35 3.90 15.23
C ALA A 79 14.00 4.40 15.75
N LEU A 80 12.87 3.84 15.29
CA LEU A 80 11.55 4.24 15.77
C LEU A 80 11.38 3.94 17.26
N VAL A 81 11.77 2.75 17.70
CA VAL A 81 11.72 2.37 19.12
C VAL A 81 12.55 3.34 19.97
N ARG A 82 13.78 3.63 19.53
CA ARG A 82 14.68 4.54 20.24
C ARG A 82 14.13 5.97 20.29
N ILE A 83 13.59 6.48 19.17
CA ILE A 83 12.97 7.81 19.12
C ILE A 83 11.77 7.91 20.07
N TYR A 84 10.98 6.83 20.19
CA TYR A 84 9.86 6.79 21.12
C TYR A 84 10.31 6.95 22.58
N GLU A 85 11.21 6.06 23.02
CA GLU A 85 11.67 5.98 24.40
C GLU A 85 12.48 7.22 24.82
N ASP A 86 13.40 7.67 23.96
CA ASP A 86 14.35 8.73 24.32
C ASP A 86 13.73 10.14 24.22
N HIS A 87 12.65 10.32 23.44
CA HIS A 87 12.19 11.68 23.10
C HIS A 87 10.68 11.85 22.95
N LEU A 88 9.99 11.04 22.13
CA LEU A 88 8.57 11.29 21.86
C LEU A 88 7.72 11.14 23.11
N LYS A 89 7.94 10.10 23.92
CA LYS A 89 7.09 9.79 25.08
C LYS A 89 6.86 10.98 26.01
N SER A 90 7.85 11.87 26.16
CA SER A 90 7.77 13.07 27.01
C SER A 90 7.38 14.35 26.28
N SER A 91 7.20 14.32 24.96
CA SER A 91 6.98 15.53 24.12
C SER A 91 5.77 15.43 23.18
N LEU A 92 4.98 14.35 23.27
CA LEU A 92 3.76 14.20 22.46
C LEU A 92 2.79 15.38 22.63
N ASP A 93 2.75 15.96 23.83
CA ASP A 93 1.81 17.03 24.11
C ASP A 93 2.12 18.33 23.34
N ASP A 94 3.37 18.55 22.95
CA ASP A 94 3.80 19.74 22.21
C ASP A 94 3.54 19.66 20.69
N LEU A 95 3.13 18.49 20.20
CA LEU A 95 2.95 18.24 18.78
C LEU A 95 1.54 18.60 18.30
N SER A 96 1.43 19.13 17.09
CA SER A 96 0.14 19.40 16.45
C SER A 96 -0.56 18.11 16.04
N VAL A 97 -1.88 18.19 15.82
CA VAL A 97 -2.69 17.03 15.41
C VAL A 97 -2.14 16.40 14.12
N LYS A 98 -1.73 17.22 13.16
CA LYS A 98 -1.09 16.78 11.92
C LYS A 98 0.19 15.99 12.15
N GLN A 99 1.05 16.46 13.05
CA GLN A 99 2.31 15.76 13.37
C GLN A 99 2.03 14.42 14.05
N LEU A 100 1.08 14.39 14.98
CA LEU A 100 0.65 13.20 15.69
C LEU A 100 0.03 12.16 14.76
N CYS A 101 -0.81 12.56 13.80
CA CYS A 101 -1.37 11.63 12.81
C CYS A 101 -0.30 11.00 11.92
N LEU A 102 0.71 11.79 11.49
CA LEU A 102 1.83 11.25 10.71
C LEU A 102 2.70 10.30 11.54
N ILE A 103 2.92 10.61 12.82
CA ILE A 103 3.62 9.73 13.77
C ILE A 103 2.83 8.43 13.92
N GLY A 104 1.53 8.49 14.22
CA GLY A 104 0.67 7.30 14.35
C GLY A 104 0.74 6.39 13.12
N TRP A 105 0.68 6.97 11.92
CA TRP A 105 0.85 6.22 10.67
C TRP A 105 2.22 5.57 10.55
N SER A 106 3.28 6.28 10.94
CA SER A 106 4.66 5.82 10.84
C SER A 106 4.91 4.60 11.73
N TYR A 107 4.43 4.63 12.98
CA TYR A 107 4.53 3.50 13.90
C TYR A 107 3.67 2.32 13.43
N ALA A 108 2.42 2.57 13.04
CA ALA A 108 1.52 1.54 12.53
C ALA A 108 2.07 0.85 11.26
N LYS A 109 2.66 1.63 10.33
CA LYS A 109 3.29 1.12 9.11
C LYS A 109 4.44 0.17 9.39
N SER A 110 5.25 0.50 10.40
CA SER A 110 6.38 -0.34 10.82
C SER A 110 5.98 -1.51 11.72
N ASN A 111 4.68 -1.74 11.93
CA ASN A 111 4.14 -2.73 12.86
C ASN A 111 4.67 -2.54 14.30
N VAL A 112 4.91 -1.29 14.71
CA VAL A 112 5.31 -0.93 16.07
C VAL A 112 4.08 -0.37 16.78
N TYR A 113 3.74 -0.95 17.92
CA TYR A 113 2.57 -0.54 18.69
C TYR A 113 2.94 -0.26 20.14
N PHE A 114 2.76 1.00 20.54
CA PHE A 114 2.82 1.45 21.93
C PHE A 114 1.43 1.96 22.31
N GLN A 115 0.75 1.27 23.22
CA GLN A 115 -0.62 1.64 23.60
C GLN A 115 -0.71 3.10 24.06
N GLU A 116 0.21 3.53 24.92
CA GLU A 116 0.30 4.92 25.41
C GLU A 116 0.45 5.95 24.28
N LEU A 117 1.25 5.66 23.24
CA LEU A 117 1.38 6.54 22.08
C LEU A 117 0.04 6.75 21.37
N PHE A 118 -0.67 5.65 21.08
CA PHE A 118 -1.93 5.72 20.35
C PHE A 118 -3.07 6.32 21.19
N ASP A 119 -3.08 6.08 22.50
CA ASP A 119 -4.02 6.73 23.42
C ASP A 119 -3.81 8.25 23.46
N ARG A 120 -2.55 8.71 23.57
CA ARG A 120 -2.21 10.14 23.54
C ARG A 120 -2.52 10.81 22.21
N ILE A 121 -2.26 10.13 21.09
CA ILE A 121 -2.63 10.63 19.76
C ILE A 121 -4.16 10.79 19.65
N ALA A 122 -4.92 9.80 20.12
CA ALA A 122 -6.38 9.87 20.11
C ALA A 122 -6.87 11.01 21.02
N GLU A 123 -6.35 11.12 22.24
CA GLU A 123 -6.68 12.19 23.18
C GLU A 123 -6.43 13.58 22.56
N ALA A 124 -5.25 13.78 21.99
CA ALA A 124 -4.90 15.02 21.32
C ALA A 124 -5.81 15.32 20.12
N TYR A 125 -6.16 14.32 19.32
CA TYR A 125 -7.02 14.51 18.14
C TYR A 125 -8.46 14.90 18.53
N PHE A 126 -9.04 14.27 19.55
CA PHE A 126 -10.46 14.43 19.87
C PHE A 126 -10.76 15.54 20.89
N TYR A 127 -9.78 15.95 21.70
CA TYR A 127 -10.01 16.91 22.79
C TYR A 127 -9.27 18.24 22.63
N ARG A 128 -8.39 18.39 21.63
CA ARG A 128 -7.79 19.71 21.30
C ARG A 128 -8.66 20.46 20.31
N ASP A 129 -8.59 21.79 20.38
CA ASP A 129 -9.33 22.67 19.46
C ASP A 129 -8.77 22.66 18.02
N ASP A 130 -7.53 22.17 17.84
CA ASP A 130 -6.90 22.01 16.53
C ASP A 130 -7.62 20.93 15.70
N ARG A 131 -8.30 21.35 14.63
CA ARG A 131 -9.00 20.43 13.74
C ARG A 131 -8.04 19.84 12.72
N GLY A 132 -7.94 18.52 12.71
CA GLY A 132 -7.23 17.79 11.67
C GLY A 132 -7.89 17.92 10.29
N SER A 133 -7.08 17.85 9.24
CA SER A 133 -7.55 17.76 7.84
C SER A 133 -8.07 16.36 7.50
N LEU A 134 -8.69 16.20 6.33
CA LEU A 134 -9.09 14.90 5.81
C LEU A 134 -7.90 13.93 5.67
N THR A 135 -6.72 14.45 5.33
CA THR A 135 -5.48 13.66 5.29
C THR A 135 -5.13 13.13 6.68
N ASP A 136 -5.26 13.96 7.72
CA ASP A 136 -4.97 13.55 9.10
C ASP A 136 -5.96 12.48 9.58
N VAL A 137 -7.26 12.64 9.25
CA VAL A 137 -8.31 11.64 9.49
C VAL A 137 -7.99 10.32 8.80
N ALA A 138 -7.60 10.35 7.53
CA ALA A 138 -7.29 9.16 6.74
C ALA A 138 -6.06 8.42 7.30
N LEU A 139 -5.01 9.16 7.68
CA LEU A 139 -3.83 8.62 8.36
C LEU A 139 -4.21 7.94 9.67
N LEU A 140 -5.04 8.59 10.50
CA LEU A 140 -5.44 8.07 11.79
C LEU A 140 -6.33 6.83 11.67
N LEU A 141 -7.37 6.87 10.82
CA LEU A 141 -8.22 5.71 10.51
C LEU A 141 -7.39 4.52 10.03
N TRP A 142 -6.48 4.74 9.08
CA TRP A 142 -5.62 3.69 8.59
C TRP A 142 -4.70 3.13 9.67
N SER A 143 -4.15 4.01 10.51
CA SER A 143 -3.28 3.59 11.63
C SER A 143 -4.05 2.71 12.61
N PHE A 144 -5.26 3.13 13.00
CA PHE A 144 -6.14 2.37 13.89
C PHE A 144 -6.53 1.03 13.27
N ALA A 145 -6.88 1.00 11.98
CA ALA A 145 -7.14 -0.24 11.26
C ALA A 145 -5.93 -1.19 11.27
N LYS A 146 -4.73 -0.64 11.05
CA LYS A 146 -3.48 -1.40 10.95
C LYS A 146 -3.03 -1.99 12.29
N VAL A 147 -3.29 -1.32 13.41
CA VAL A 147 -3.00 -1.81 14.77
C VAL A 147 -4.23 -2.42 15.47
N GLU A 148 -5.31 -2.62 14.72
CA GLU A 148 -6.58 -3.20 15.20
C GLU A 148 -7.21 -2.47 16.40
N ARG A 149 -6.98 -1.15 16.53
CA ARG A 149 -7.62 -0.32 17.56
C ARG A 149 -9.08 -0.08 17.20
N ARG A 150 -10.00 -0.68 17.96
CA ARG A 150 -11.45 -0.60 17.71
C ARG A 150 -12.22 0.10 18.83
N VAL A 151 -11.98 1.39 19.00
CA VAL A 151 -12.71 2.22 19.98
C VAL A 151 -13.94 2.85 19.30
N PRO A 152 -15.18 2.48 19.68
CA PRO A 152 -16.38 2.83 18.89
C PRO A 152 -16.62 4.33 18.72
N HIS A 153 -16.43 5.14 19.76
CA HIS A 153 -16.68 6.58 19.69
C HIS A 153 -15.63 7.30 18.80
N GLU A 154 -14.36 6.88 18.87
CA GLU A 154 -13.29 7.39 18.00
C GLU A 154 -13.57 7.08 16.53
N ILE A 155 -13.92 5.83 16.23
CA ILE A 155 -14.28 5.40 14.86
C ILE A 155 -15.51 6.15 14.38
N GLY A 156 -16.54 6.29 15.23
CA GLY A 156 -17.77 7.00 14.91
C GLY A 156 -17.52 8.46 14.56
N ALA A 157 -16.67 9.15 15.33
CA ALA A 157 -16.28 10.53 15.09
C ALA A 157 -15.51 10.70 13.78
N LEU A 158 -14.46 9.89 13.55
CA LEU A 158 -13.66 9.95 12.31
C LEU A 158 -14.51 9.62 11.07
N ARG A 159 -15.37 8.60 11.15
CA ARG A 159 -16.35 8.28 10.11
C ARG A 159 -17.26 9.48 9.82
N GLY A 160 -17.72 10.17 10.85
CA GLY A 160 -18.53 11.37 10.72
C GLY A 160 -17.82 12.49 9.94
N VAL A 161 -16.53 12.70 10.19
CA VAL A 161 -15.71 13.68 9.45
C VAL A 161 -15.58 13.28 7.98
N VAL A 162 -15.29 12.00 7.68
CA VAL A 162 -15.17 11.50 6.30
C VAL A 162 -16.48 11.69 5.54
N LEU A 163 -17.60 11.24 6.10
CA LEU A 163 -18.92 11.35 5.46
C LEU A 163 -19.36 12.81 5.31
N GLY A 164 -19.15 13.64 6.34
CA GLY A 164 -19.48 15.06 6.30
C GLY A 164 -18.67 15.80 5.22
N THR A 165 -17.37 15.50 5.11
CA THR A 165 -16.51 16.05 4.07
C THR A 165 -16.98 15.61 2.69
N LEU A 166 -17.21 14.31 2.48
CA LEU A 166 -17.67 13.78 1.20
C LEU A 166 -19.01 14.38 0.76
N GLN A 167 -19.96 14.50 1.69
CA GLN A 167 -21.26 15.11 1.43
C GLN A 167 -21.13 16.59 1.06
N SER A 168 -20.29 17.35 1.79
CA SER A 168 -20.02 18.76 1.50
C SER A 168 -19.44 18.96 0.09
N LEU A 169 -18.43 18.15 -0.29
CA LEU A 169 -17.83 18.19 -1.62
C LEU A 169 -18.84 17.83 -2.73
N LEU A 170 -19.66 16.79 -2.51
CA LEU A 170 -20.70 16.40 -3.47
C LEU A 170 -21.78 17.46 -3.62
N SER A 171 -22.26 18.06 -2.53
CA SER A 171 -23.22 19.16 -2.58
C SER A 171 -22.70 20.31 -3.43
N ALA A 172 -21.43 20.70 -3.24
CA ALA A 172 -20.76 21.75 -4.00
C ALA A 172 -20.60 21.44 -5.50
N LEU A 173 -20.47 20.16 -5.88
CA LEU A 173 -20.32 19.75 -7.27
C LEU A 173 -21.66 19.51 -7.98
N ARG A 174 -22.69 19.08 -7.24
CA ARG A 174 -24.04 18.83 -7.79
C ARG A 174 -24.76 20.14 -8.13
N ASP A 175 -24.50 21.21 -7.38
CA ASP A 175 -25.00 22.55 -7.68
C ASP A 175 -23.83 23.54 -7.84
N PRO A 176 -23.37 23.80 -9.07
CA PRO A 176 -22.29 24.73 -9.35
C PRO A 176 -22.56 26.18 -8.90
N ASN A 177 -23.84 26.55 -8.69
CA ASN A 177 -24.22 27.89 -8.26
C ASN A 177 -24.28 28.03 -6.73
N CYS A 178 -24.24 26.93 -5.98
CA CYS A 178 -24.29 26.95 -4.53
C CYS A 178 -22.94 27.43 -3.96
N ASP A 179 -22.97 28.38 -3.03
CA ASP A 179 -21.75 28.79 -2.32
C ASP A 179 -21.08 27.61 -1.63
N LEU A 180 -19.75 27.55 -1.70
CA LEU A 180 -18.99 26.55 -0.95
C LEU A 180 -19.23 26.75 0.55
N ASP A 181 -19.58 25.70 1.28
CA ASP A 181 -19.57 25.74 2.74
C ASP A 181 -18.14 25.79 3.30
N GLU A 182 -18.00 25.93 4.63
CA GLU A 182 -16.68 26.00 5.28
C GLU A 182 -15.80 24.77 5.01
N THR A 183 -16.39 23.57 4.91
CA THR A 183 -15.66 22.31 4.68
C THR A 183 -15.19 22.20 3.24
N ALA A 184 -16.06 22.49 2.26
CA ALA A 184 -15.70 22.42 0.85
C ALA A 184 -14.59 23.41 0.49
N ARG A 185 -14.59 24.62 1.08
CA ARG A 185 -13.54 25.64 0.87
C ARG A 185 -12.14 25.19 1.28
N LEU A 186 -12.02 24.18 2.15
CA LEU A 186 -10.72 23.63 2.53
C LEU A 186 -10.07 22.82 1.39
N TYR A 187 -10.87 22.32 0.44
CA TYR A 187 -10.41 21.36 -0.56
C TYR A 187 -10.61 21.81 -2.00
N MET A 188 -11.51 22.75 -2.28
CA MET A 188 -11.75 23.28 -3.61
C MET A 188 -11.88 24.81 -3.62
N ASP A 189 -11.50 25.40 -4.75
CA ASP A 189 -11.71 26.82 -5.03
C ASP A 189 -13.12 27.12 -5.55
N LYS A 190 -13.40 28.41 -5.75
CA LYS A 190 -14.69 28.89 -6.29
C LYS A 190 -14.98 28.36 -7.70
N ASP A 191 -13.95 28.01 -8.45
CA ASP A 191 -14.03 27.41 -9.78
C ASP A 191 -14.15 25.87 -9.73
N ARG A 192 -14.32 25.30 -8.52
CA ARG A 192 -14.43 23.87 -8.21
C ARG A 192 -13.18 23.06 -8.55
N MET A 193 -12.03 23.72 -8.59
CA MET A 193 -10.74 23.07 -8.75
C MET A 193 -10.21 22.64 -7.39
N PHE A 194 -9.79 21.38 -7.30
CA PHE A 194 -9.29 20.80 -6.05
C PHE A 194 -7.83 21.15 -5.79
N TYR A 195 -7.52 21.53 -4.54
CA TYR A 195 -6.15 21.84 -4.11
C TYR A 195 -5.37 20.62 -3.60
N SER A 196 -6.08 19.52 -3.32
CA SER A 196 -5.53 18.33 -2.67
C SER A 196 -6.09 17.05 -3.28
N ASN A 197 -5.39 15.95 -3.03
CA ASN A 197 -5.78 14.64 -3.54
C ASN A 197 -6.81 13.98 -2.62
N VAL A 198 -8.00 14.58 -2.53
CA VAL A 198 -9.08 14.09 -1.64
C VAL A 198 -9.49 12.66 -1.94
N THR A 199 -9.40 12.21 -3.21
CA THR A 199 -9.78 10.85 -3.58
C THR A 199 -8.85 9.81 -2.95
N HIS A 200 -7.56 10.12 -2.79
CA HIS A 200 -6.62 9.24 -2.10
C HIS A 200 -7.02 9.03 -0.63
N ASP A 201 -7.25 10.12 0.09
CA ASP A 201 -7.59 10.10 1.52
C ASP A 201 -8.94 9.41 1.78
N LEU A 202 -9.92 9.65 0.90
CA LEU A 202 -11.23 8.99 0.97
C LEU A 202 -11.13 7.48 0.67
N CYS A 203 -10.36 7.06 -0.33
CA CYS A 203 -10.16 5.64 -0.63
C CYS A 203 -9.48 4.92 0.54
N MET A 204 -8.45 5.56 1.12
CA MET A 204 -7.73 5.05 2.29
C MET A 204 -8.65 4.92 3.50
N SER A 205 -9.51 5.92 3.72
CA SER A 205 -10.52 5.91 4.79
C SER A 205 -11.57 4.82 4.59
N ALA A 206 -12.07 4.63 3.36
CA ALA A 206 -13.05 3.59 3.05
C ALA A 206 -12.51 2.19 3.36
N LYS A 207 -11.27 1.88 2.95
CA LYS A 207 -10.60 0.63 3.31
C LYS A 207 -10.41 0.49 4.82
N ALA A 208 -9.94 1.53 5.50
CA ALA A 208 -9.72 1.50 6.94
C ALA A 208 -11.01 1.24 7.72
N LEU A 209 -12.11 1.90 7.33
CA LEU A 209 -13.43 1.66 7.91
C LEU A 209 -13.92 0.24 7.64
N ALA A 210 -13.70 -0.31 6.44
CA ALA A 210 -14.04 -1.71 6.15
C ALA A 210 -13.28 -2.71 7.05
N VAL A 211 -12.06 -2.40 7.49
CA VAL A 211 -11.30 -3.21 8.47
C VAL A 211 -11.84 -3.03 9.89
N LEU A 212 -12.14 -1.79 10.29
CA LEU A 212 -12.54 -1.45 11.66
C LEU A 212 -13.98 -1.85 11.97
N VAL A 213 -14.89 -1.69 11.02
CA VAL A 213 -16.32 -1.95 11.12
C VAL A 213 -16.84 -2.82 9.97
N PRO A 214 -16.32 -4.06 9.80
CA PRO A 214 -16.64 -4.91 8.63
C PRO A 214 -18.12 -5.30 8.51
N ARG A 215 -18.90 -5.14 9.59
CA ARG A 215 -20.35 -5.40 9.61
C ARG A 215 -21.18 -4.20 9.14
N ASP A 216 -20.60 -3.00 9.12
CA ASP A 216 -21.26 -1.76 8.69
C ASP A 216 -21.16 -1.62 7.16
N ARG A 217 -21.86 -2.53 6.47
CA ARG A 217 -21.87 -2.61 5.01
C ARG A 217 -22.46 -1.35 4.38
N ASP A 218 -23.48 -0.78 5.00
CA ASP A 218 -24.20 0.38 4.48
C ASP A 218 -23.31 1.62 4.45
N THR A 219 -22.50 1.85 5.49
CA THR A 219 -21.53 2.94 5.50
C THR A 219 -20.48 2.76 4.39
N VAL A 220 -19.91 1.57 4.27
CA VAL A 220 -18.86 1.30 3.26
C VAL A 220 -19.43 1.42 1.85
N LYS A 221 -20.65 0.91 1.62
CA LYS A 221 -21.39 1.09 0.37
C LYS A 221 -21.55 2.58 0.04
N LEU A 222 -22.14 3.34 0.96
CA LEU A 222 -22.38 4.77 0.77
C LEU A 222 -21.09 5.52 0.44
N LEU A 223 -20.00 5.22 1.17
CA LEU A 223 -18.70 5.82 0.92
C LEU A 223 -18.18 5.53 -0.48
N VAL A 224 -18.25 4.27 -0.94
CA VAL A 224 -17.76 3.89 -2.27
C VAL A 224 -18.61 4.52 -3.37
N GLU A 225 -19.94 4.48 -3.27
CA GLU A 225 -20.86 5.10 -4.23
C GLU A 225 -20.60 6.61 -4.34
N GLN A 226 -20.54 7.30 -3.20
CA GLN A 226 -20.30 8.75 -3.17
C GLN A 226 -18.90 9.12 -3.64
N LEU A 227 -17.89 8.28 -3.39
CA LEU A 227 -16.52 8.52 -3.86
C LEU A 227 -16.43 8.36 -5.39
N LEU A 228 -17.06 7.34 -5.96
CA LEU A 228 -17.14 7.15 -7.41
C LEU A 228 -17.90 8.32 -8.07
N GLU A 229 -18.98 8.78 -7.46
CA GLU A 229 -19.68 9.98 -7.89
C GLU A 229 -18.82 11.25 -7.80
N LEU A 230 -18.10 11.43 -6.70
CA LEU A 230 -17.18 12.57 -6.49
C LEU A 230 -16.10 12.58 -7.58
N SER A 231 -15.51 11.42 -7.87
CA SER A 231 -14.52 11.27 -8.93
C SER A 231 -15.09 11.67 -10.30
N ARG A 232 -16.32 11.25 -10.60
CA ARG A 232 -16.99 11.56 -11.87
C ARG A 232 -17.34 13.06 -11.99
N LEU A 233 -17.98 13.64 -10.98
CA LEU A 233 -18.42 15.04 -11.01
C LEU A 233 -17.22 16.00 -10.95
N GLY A 234 -16.25 15.72 -10.08
CA GLY A 234 -15.04 16.54 -9.92
C GLY A 234 -13.96 16.26 -10.96
N LYS A 235 -14.19 15.31 -11.88
CA LYS A 235 -13.19 14.82 -12.85
C LYS A 235 -11.86 14.45 -12.18
N LEU A 236 -11.94 13.87 -10.98
CA LEU A 236 -10.78 13.50 -10.19
C LEU A 236 -10.33 12.10 -10.56
N THR A 237 -9.03 11.96 -10.86
CA THR A 237 -8.44 10.65 -11.16
C THR A 237 -8.38 9.79 -9.91
N LEU A 238 -8.84 8.55 -10.03
CA LEU A 238 -8.62 7.51 -9.03
C LEU A 238 -7.29 6.82 -9.31
N THR A 239 -6.36 6.93 -8.36
CA THR A 239 -5.07 6.23 -8.45
C THR A 239 -5.26 4.71 -8.36
N ALA A 240 -4.31 3.93 -8.87
CA ALA A 240 -4.31 2.48 -8.73
C ALA A 240 -4.39 2.04 -7.26
N GLN A 241 -3.75 2.76 -6.35
CA GLN A 241 -3.85 2.52 -4.91
C GLN A 241 -5.27 2.77 -4.38
N GLY A 242 -5.94 3.83 -4.85
CA GLY A 242 -7.32 4.14 -4.49
C GLY A 242 -8.30 3.05 -4.96
N ILE A 243 -8.19 2.65 -6.23
CA ILE A 243 -8.99 1.56 -6.81
C ILE A 243 -8.76 0.25 -6.06
N THR A 244 -7.51 -0.07 -5.73
CA THR A 244 -7.17 -1.26 -4.92
C THR A 244 -7.86 -1.20 -3.55
N SER A 245 -7.82 -0.04 -2.89
CA SER A 245 -8.42 0.16 -1.57
C SER A 245 -9.94 -0.05 -1.60
N MET A 246 -10.62 0.38 -2.66
CA MET A 246 -12.06 0.15 -2.85
C MET A 246 -12.39 -1.33 -3.07
N TRP A 247 -11.61 -2.05 -3.90
CA TRP A 247 -11.78 -3.50 -4.08
C TRP A 247 -11.61 -4.26 -2.76
N GLU A 248 -10.60 -3.90 -1.98
CA GLU A 248 -10.39 -4.49 -0.66
C GLU A 248 -11.53 -4.13 0.31
N ALA A 249 -12.05 -2.90 0.27
CA ALA A 249 -13.18 -2.49 1.11
C ALA A 249 -14.45 -3.31 0.83
N LEU A 250 -14.79 -3.50 -0.45
CA LEU A 250 -15.90 -4.37 -0.85
C LEU A 250 -15.66 -5.81 -0.39
N CYS A 251 -14.44 -6.33 -0.59
CA CYS A 251 -14.09 -7.70 -0.20
C CYS A 251 -14.21 -7.92 1.31
N LEU A 252 -13.68 -7.00 2.13
CA LEU A 252 -13.69 -7.08 3.59
C LEU A 252 -15.11 -7.05 4.18
N THR A 253 -16.01 -6.32 3.54
CA THR A 253 -17.42 -6.22 3.97
C THR A 253 -18.31 -7.29 3.34
N GLY A 254 -17.83 -7.97 2.30
CA GLY A 254 -18.65 -8.88 1.48
C GLY A 254 -19.71 -8.14 0.66
N LEU A 255 -19.47 -6.89 0.29
CA LEU A 255 -20.37 -6.08 -0.53
C LEU A 255 -20.22 -6.47 -2.01
N SER A 256 -21.23 -7.16 -2.53
CA SER A 256 -21.27 -7.67 -3.92
C SER A 256 -22.45 -7.10 -4.71
N GLU A 257 -22.89 -5.89 -4.36
CA GLU A 257 -24.07 -5.28 -4.97
C GLU A 257 -23.78 -4.90 -6.44
N PRO A 258 -24.62 -5.33 -7.41
CA PRO A 258 -24.28 -5.23 -8.83
C PRO A 258 -23.94 -3.82 -9.32
N SER A 259 -24.64 -2.79 -8.85
CA SER A 259 -24.40 -1.39 -9.24
C SER A 259 -23.01 -0.91 -8.82
N VAL A 260 -22.65 -1.11 -7.55
CA VAL A 260 -21.35 -0.69 -6.99
C VAL A 260 -20.20 -1.45 -7.66
N VAL A 261 -20.37 -2.76 -7.88
CA VAL A 261 -19.38 -3.58 -8.56
C VAL A 261 -19.18 -3.14 -10.01
N ASP A 262 -20.27 -2.85 -10.74
CA ASP A 262 -20.21 -2.39 -12.12
C ASP A 262 -19.44 -1.07 -12.26
N GLU A 263 -19.77 -0.09 -11.42
CA GLU A 263 -19.08 1.21 -11.41
C GLU A 263 -17.60 1.08 -11.05
N LEU A 264 -17.26 0.23 -10.08
CA LEU A 264 -15.86 -0.01 -9.72
C LEU A 264 -15.09 -0.75 -10.83
N CYS A 265 -15.75 -1.66 -11.56
CA CYS A 265 -15.19 -2.27 -12.77
C CYS A 265 -14.92 -1.24 -13.87
N GLU A 266 -15.80 -0.25 -14.03
CA GLU A 266 -15.59 0.86 -14.96
C GLU A 266 -14.39 1.73 -14.55
N ALA A 267 -14.32 2.15 -13.28
CA ALA A 267 -13.19 2.90 -12.73
C ALA A 267 -11.85 2.14 -12.89
N SER A 268 -11.89 0.81 -12.82
CA SER A 268 -10.71 -0.06 -12.94
C SER A 268 -10.12 -0.10 -14.36
N ARG A 269 -10.82 0.36 -15.41
CA ARG A 269 -10.35 0.28 -16.81
C ARG A 269 -9.00 0.93 -17.08
N TYR A 270 -8.65 1.91 -16.25
CA TYR A 270 -7.46 2.74 -16.43
C TYR A 270 -6.24 2.22 -15.67
N LEU A 271 -6.36 1.11 -14.92
CA LEU A 271 -5.24 0.53 -14.16
C LEU A 271 -4.00 0.24 -15.05
N ARG A 272 -4.19 -0.17 -16.31
CA ARG A 272 -3.07 -0.38 -17.25
C ARG A 272 -2.29 0.89 -17.60
N LEU A 273 -2.92 2.06 -17.48
CA LEU A 273 -2.29 3.35 -17.80
C LEU A 273 -1.56 3.93 -16.58
N ASP A 274 -1.85 3.41 -15.38
CA ASP A 274 -1.20 3.84 -14.15
C ASP A 274 0.11 3.09 -13.93
N HIS A 275 1.22 3.79 -14.13
CA HIS A 275 2.57 3.25 -13.93
C HIS A 275 2.84 2.79 -12.49
N SER A 276 2.10 3.34 -11.50
CA SER A 276 2.22 2.95 -10.09
C SER A 276 1.57 1.60 -9.77
N PHE A 277 0.72 1.08 -10.66
CA PHE A 277 0.07 -0.22 -10.47
C PHE A 277 1.10 -1.35 -10.47
N ASN A 278 1.17 -2.09 -9.36
CA ASN A 278 2.23 -3.07 -9.09
C ASN A 278 1.67 -4.43 -8.64
N SER A 279 2.56 -5.40 -8.42
CA SER A 279 2.20 -6.79 -8.11
C SER A 279 1.42 -6.96 -6.79
N ASN A 280 1.66 -6.11 -5.79
CA ASN A 280 0.89 -6.12 -4.53
C ASN A 280 -0.56 -5.72 -4.80
N MET A 281 -0.76 -4.61 -5.52
CA MET A 281 -2.08 -4.13 -5.89
C MET A 281 -2.83 -5.14 -6.76
N LEU A 282 -2.16 -5.72 -7.76
CA LEU A 282 -2.75 -6.78 -8.58
C LEU A 282 -3.19 -7.98 -7.74
N SER A 283 -2.34 -8.45 -6.82
CA SER A 283 -2.67 -9.59 -5.96
C SER A 283 -3.87 -9.29 -5.05
N ALA A 284 -3.94 -8.07 -4.50
CA ALA A 284 -5.05 -7.63 -3.65
C ALA A 284 -6.37 -7.54 -4.43
N ILE A 285 -6.36 -6.93 -5.61
CA ILE A 285 -7.55 -6.85 -6.48
C ILE A 285 -7.98 -8.25 -6.91
N LEU A 286 -7.04 -9.09 -7.35
CA LEU A 286 -7.33 -10.43 -7.83
C LEU A 286 -7.93 -11.32 -6.72
N SER A 287 -7.43 -11.21 -5.48
CA SER A 287 -8.03 -11.85 -4.30
C SER A 287 -9.44 -11.31 -3.99
N SER A 288 -9.62 -9.99 -4.13
CA SER A 288 -10.92 -9.33 -3.88
C SER A 288 -11.97 -9.79 -4.88
N ILE A 289 -11.67 -9.77 -6.19
CA ILE A 289 -12.61 -10.23 -7.22
C ILE A 289 -12.86 -11.74 -7.13
N ARG A 290 -11.89 -12.56 -6.68
CA ARG A 290 -12.14 -13.98 -6.39
C ARG A 290 -13.18 -14.14 -5.29
N THR A 291 -12.97 -13.46 -4.17
CA THR A 291 -13.84 -13.55 -2.98
C THR A 291 -15.24 -13.07 -3.29
N LEU A 292 -15.36 -11.96 -4.03
CA LEU A 292 -16.63 -11.38 -4.47
C LEU A 292 -17.23 -12.09 -5.70
N ARG A 293 -16.53 -13.08 -6.27
CA ARG A 293 -16.91 -13.85 -7.47
C ARG A 293 -17.16 -12.96 -8.70
N VAL A 294 -16.42 -11.86 -8.83
CA VAL A 294 -16.51 -10.93 -9.96
C VAL A 294 -15.67 -11.44 -11.13
N ARG A 295 -16.29 -11.53 -12.31
CA ARG A 295 -15.65 -11.98 -13.57
C ARG A 295 -15.81 -10.98 -14.71
N ASP A 296 -15.92 -9.69 -14.38
CA ASP A 296 -16.12 -8.64 -15.37
C ASP A 296 -14.92 -8.52 -16.32
N PRO A 297 -15.13 -8.50 -17.65
CA PRO A 297 -14.04 -8.42 -18.63
C PRO A 297 -13.14 -7.19 -18.46
N ARG A 298 -13.66 -6.05 -17.98
CA ARG A 298 -12.90 -4.81 -17.83
C ARG A 298 -11.75 -4.98 -16.85
N ILE A 299 -12.00 -5.57 -15.69
CA ILE A 299 -10.96 -5.81 -14.67
C ILE A 299 -10.07 -7.01 -15.02
N VAL A 300 -10.67 -8.09 -15.55
CA VAL A 300 -9.93 -9.29 -15.98
C VAL A 300 -8.89 -8.93 -17.05
N TYR A 301 -9.25 -8.06 -18.00
CA TYR A 301 -8.31 -7.57 -19.01
C TYR A 301 -7.13 -6.81 -18.39
N GLN A 302 -7.35 -5.95 -17.38
CA GLN A 302 -6.24 -5.22 -16.75
C GLN A 302 -5.26 -6.15 -16.05
N ILE A 303 -5.79 -7.17 -15.37
CA ILE A 303 -4.99 -8.19 -14.68
C ILE A 303 -4.17 -8.97 -15.71
N ALA A 304 -4.81 -9.47 -16.77
CA ALA A 304 -4.14 -10.21 -17.83
C ALA A 304 -3.06 -9.36 -18.54
N HIS A 305 -3.36 -8.10 -18.84
CA HIS A 305 -2.43 -7.18 -19.48
C HIS A 305 -1.21 -6.89 -18.59
N TRP A 306 -1.42 -6.63 -17.29
CA TRP A 306 -0.31 -6.41 -16.38
C TRP A 306 0.58 -7.65 -16.26
N LEU A 307 -0.02 -8.84 -16.15
CA LEU A 307 0.73 -10.10 -16.11
C LEU A 307 1.53 -10.32 -17.39
N GLU A 308 0.95 -10.05 -18.56
CA GLU A 308 1.65 -10.16 -19.84
C GLU A 308 2.89 -9.25 -19.89
N LYS A 309 2.80 -8.01 -19.39
CA LYS A 309 3.87 -7.02 -19.55
C LYS A 309 4.86 -6.98 -18.39
N ARG A 310 4.45 -7.37 -17.18
CA ARG A 310 5.16 -7.04 -15.94
C ARG A 310 5.26 -8.20 -14.94
N ALA A 311 4.75 -9.40 -15.24
CA ALA A 311 4.79 -10.52 -14.28
C ALA A 311 6.22 -10.87 -13.80
N VAL A 312 7.26 -10.62 -14.60
CA VAL A 312 8.65 -10.83 -14.17
C VAL A 312 9.06 -10.00 -12.94
N GLN A 313 8.34 -8.90 -12.66
CA GLN A 313 8.56 -8.05 -11.49
C GLN A 313 7.94 -8.64 -10.20
N MET A 314 7.18 -9.72 -10.29
CA MET A 314 6.51 -10.33 -9.13
C MET A 314 7.48 -11.08 -8.23
N HIS A 315 7.24 -11.00 -6.93
CA HIS A 315 7.86 -11.88 -5.94
C HIS A 315 7.14 -13.23 -5.91
N ALA A 316 7.81 -14.28 -5.45
CA ALA A 316 7.28 -15.64 -5.46
C ALA A 316 5.91 -15.78 -4.76
N PRO A 317 5.65 -15.21 -3.56
CA PRO A 317 4.34 -15.34 -2.92
C PRO A 317 3.21 -14.67 -3.70
N GLN A 318 3.49 -13.54 -4.34
CA GLN A 318 2.53 -12.83 -5.19
C GLN A 318 2.22 -13.64 -6.45
N MET A 319 3.25 -14.21 -7.08
CA MET A 319 3.11 -15.07 -8.25
C MET A 319 2.23 -16.28 -7.92
N TYR A 320 2.52 -16.98 -6.82
CA TYR A 320 1.72 -18.11 -6.36
C TYR A 320 0.26 -17.72 -6.12
N SER A 321 0.04 -16.64 -5.37
CA SER A 321 -1.31 -16.11 -5.11
C SER A 321 -2.04 -15.79 -6.41
N ALA A 322 -1.37 -15.16 -7.38
CA ALA A 322 -1.99 -14.84 -8.66
C ALA A 322 -2.39 -16.09 -9.45
N ILE A 323 -1.53 -17.10 -9.55
CA ILE A 323 -1.83 -18.37 -10.23
C ILE A 323 -3.05 -19.05 -9.59
N CYS A 324 -3.06 -19.17 -8.26
CA CYS A 324 -4.17 -19.79 -7.54
C CYS A 324 -5.50 -19.05 -7.74
N ASN A 325 -5.47 -17.71 -7.69
CA ASN A 325 -6.69 -16.93 -7.87
C ASN A 325 -7.20 -16.96 -9.33
N LEU A 326 -6.31 -16.93 -10.32
CA LEU A 326 -6.69 -17.05 -11.73
C LEU A 326 -7.33 -18.41 -12.02
N ASP A 327 -6.75 -19.48 -11.49
CA ASP A 327 -7.30 -20.83 -11.63
C ASP A 327 -8.68 -20.95 -10.97
N ALA A 328 -8.83 -20.49 -9.73
CA ALA A 328 -10.12 -20.48 -9.04
C ALA A 328 -11.19 -19.66 -9.79
N LEU A 329 -10.79 -18.58 -10.45
CA LEU A 329 -11.66 -17.76 -11.30
C LEU A 329 -11.86 -18.33 -12.71
N ARG A 330 -11.15 -19.40 -13.08
CA ARG A 330 -11.12 -19.98 -14.43
C ARG A 330 -10.71 -18.96 -15.51
N ILE A 331 -9.76 -18.09 -15.19
CA ILE A 331 -9.23 -17.08 -16.10
C ILE A 331 -7.96 -17.64 -16.73
N TYR A 332 -8.05 -18.06 -18.00
CA TYR A 332 -6.94 -18.68 -18.73
C TYR A 332 -6.48 -17.87 -19.95
N HIS A 333 -6.17 -16.58 -19.74
CA HIS A 333 -5.64 -15.74 -20.81
C HIS A 333 -4.26 -16.22 -21.26
N GLU A 334 -4.16 -16.67 -22.52
CA GLU A 334 -3.00 -17.39 -23.05
C GLU A 334 -1.67 -16.67 -22.80
N LYS A 335 -1.57 -15.39 -23.17
CA LYS A 335 -0.31 -14.62 -23.01
C LYS A 335 0.07 -14.41 -21.55
N ALA A 336 -0.90 -14.29 -20.65
CA ALA A 336 -0.63 -14.08 -19.23
C ALA A 336 -0.11 -15.38 -18.59
N TRP A 337 -0.73 -16.52 -18.91
CA TRP A 337 -0.28 -17.85 -18.44
C TRP A 337 1.05 -18.26 -19.05
N LYS A 338 1.34 -17.87 -20.30
CA LYS A 338 2.66 -18.02 -20.89
C LYS A 338 3.75 -17.28 -20.10
N GLN A 339 3.50 -16.03 -19.74
CA GLN A 339 4.46 -15.28 -18.90
C GLN A 339 4.61 -15.89 -17.50
N LEU A 340 3.51 -16.39 -16.90
CA LEU A 340 3.58 -17.05 -15.61
C LEU A 340 4.39 -18.36 -15.66
N GLY A 341 4.15 -19.22 -16.65
CA GLY A 341 4.71 -20.58 -16.66
C GLY A 341 5.20 -21.14 -17.99
N THR A 342 4.62 -20.78 -19.13
CA THR A 342 4.93 -21.45 -20.41
C THR A 342 5.57 -20.55 -21.46
N TRP A 343 6.79 -20.92 -21.87
CA TRP A 343 7.36 -20.40 -23.10
C TRP A 343 6.66 -21.02 -24.32
N SER A 344 6.29 -20.20 -25.31
CA SER A 344 5.81 -20.61 -26.62
C SER A 344 6.83 -20.16 -27.67
N VAL A 345 7.24 -21.07 -28.55
CA VAL A 345 8.36 -20.94 -29.50
C VAL A 345 7.98 -20.12 -30.75
N VAL A 346 7.31 -18.97 -30.60
CA VAL A 346 6.99 -18.12 -31.74
C VAL A 346 7.51 -16.72 -31.44
N GLU A 347 8.58 -16.35 -32.16
CA GLU A 347 9.35 -15.09 -32.12
C GLU A 347 10.55 -15.07 -31.16
N ALA A 348 11.74 -15.20 -31.76
CA ALA A 348 13.04 -15.31 -31.10
C ALA A 348 13.61 -13.97 -30.58
N ASP A 349 12.95 -12.84 -30.81
CA ASP A 349 13.53 -11.50 -30.59
C ASP A 349 12.86 -10.67 -29.47
N SER A 350 12.10 -11.30 -28.56
CA SER A 350 11.68 -10.63 -27.32
C SER A 350 12.11 -11.41 -26.07
N PHE A 351 13.10 -10.83 -25.41
CA PHE A 351 13.68 -11.24 -24.14
C PHE A 351 12.61 -11.19 -23.01
N VAL A 352 12.61 -12.16 -22.07
CA VAL A 352 11.99 -12.12 -20.72
C VAL A 352 10.46 -12.44 -20.61
N GLY A 353 9.95 -13.33 -19.73
CA GLY A 353 10.55 -14.24 -18.75
C GLY A 353 9.53 -15.24 -18.17
N VAL A 354 9.98 -16.43 -17.78
CA VAL A 354 9.12 -17.44 -17.12
C VAL A 354 9.23 -17.26 -15.61
N VAL A 355 8.24 -16.63 -14.99
CA VAL A 355 8.31 -16.20 -13.57
C VAL A 355 8.49 -17.39 -12.65
N VAL A 356 7.71 -18.46 -12.86
CA VAL A 356 7.81 -19.70 -12.08
C VAL A 356 9.21 -20.30 -12.16
N GLN A 357 9.86 -20.28 -13.32
CA GLN A 357 11.22 -20.82 -13.46
C GLN A 357 12.26 -19.99 -12.70
N LYS A 358 12.03 -18.69 -12.53
CA LYS A 358 12.99 -17.78 -11.88
C LYS A 358 12.78 -17.66 -10.38
N LYS A 359 11.54 -17.82 -9.92
CA LYS A 359 11.11 -17.47 -8.55
C LYS A 359 10.45 -18.64 -7.82
N GLY A 360 10.09 -19.72 -8.51
CA GLY A 360 9.41 -20.86 -7.91
C GLY A 360 10.21 -21.56 -6.81
N ILE A 361 11.55 -21.53 -6.87
CA ILE A 361 12.41 -22.10 -5.83
C ILE A 361 12.28 -21.39 -4.47
N ASP A 362 11.84 -20.13 -4.46
CA ASP A 362 11.61 -19.35 -3.25
C ASP A 362 10.30 -19.75 -2.54
N LEU A 363 9.48 -20.62 -3.14
CA LEU A 363 8.24 -21.13 -2.54
C LEU A 363 8.49 -22.33 -1.62
N GLU A 364 7.50 -22.61 -0.79
CA GLU A 364 7.43 -23.84 0.00
C GLU A 364 7.12 -25.06 -0.88
N LEU A 365 7.54 -26.25 -0.45
CA LEU A 365 7.35 -27.50 -1.19
C LEU A 365 5.88 -27.77 -1.52
N SER A 366 4.97 -27.51 -0.58
CA SER A 366 3.52 -27.65 -0.76
C SER A 366 2.98 -26.73 -1.87
N ASP A 367 3.47 -25.50 -1.94
CA ASP A 367 3.05 -24.52 -2.93
C ASP A 367 3.57 -24.88 -4.34
N ILE A 368 4.81 -25.40 -4.44
CA ILE A 368 5.38 -25.89 -5.70
C ILE A 368 4.54 -27.06 -6.24
N ARG A 369 4.19 -28.03 -5.39
CA ARG A 369 3.29 -29.15 -5.75
C ARG A 369 1.93 -28.66 -6.22
N HIS A 370 1.37 -27.66 -5.55
CA HIS A 370 0.09 -27.09 -5.92
C HIS A 370 0.15 -26.41 -7.29
N ILE A 371 1.19 -25.60 -7.56
CA ILE A 371 1.41 -24.98 -8.87
C ILE A 371 1.54 -26.04 -9.96
N TYR A 372 2.33 -27.10 -9.73
CA TYR A 372 2.49 -28.20 -10.68
C TYR A 372 1.12 -28.80 -11.07
N ASN A 373 0.29 -29.08 -10.07
CA ASN A 373 -1.04 -29.63 -10.28
C ASN A 373 -1.94 -28.68 -11.07
N ILE A 374 -1.92 -27.37 -10.78
CA ILE A 374 -2.70 -26.37 -11.53
C ILE A 374 -2.29 -26.34 -13.01
N PHE A 375 -0.98 -26.33 -13.32
CA PHE A 375 -0.53 -26.33 -14.71
C PHE A 375 -0.93 -27.62 -15.44
N LYS A 376 -0.86 -28.76 -14.74
CA LYS A 376 -1.22 -30.07 -15.28
C LYS A 376 -2.72 -30.23 -15.52
N SER A 377 -3.56 -29.85 -14.55
CA SER A 377 -5.01 -30.01 -14.62
C SER A 377 -5.65 -29.11 -15.68
N ASN A 378 -5.03 -27.98 -16.00
CA ASN A 378 -5.57 -26.99 -16.93
C ASN A 378 -4.94 -27.03 -18.32
N ASP A 379 -4.06 -28.01 -18.59
CA ASP A 379 -3.29 -28.11 -19.84
C ASP A 379 -2.56 -26.79 -20.18
N ARG A 380 -1.98 -26.17 -19.14
CA ARG A 380 -1.24 -24.91 -19.24
C ARG A 380 0.25 -25.06 -19.03
N GLY A 381 0.73 -26.26 -18.75
CA GLY A 381 2.16 -26.57 -18.62
C GLY A 381 2.77 -27.16 -19.89
N ASN A 382 4.09 -27.33 -19.86
CA ASN A 382 4.89 -28.03 -20.86
C ASN A 382 6.03 -28.78 -20.16
N ASP A 383 6.70 -29.68 -20.87
CA ASP A 383 7.75 -30.54 -20.30
C ASP A 383 8.83 -29.75 -19.55
N ARG A 384 9.15 -28.55 -20.03
CA ARG A 384 10.13 -27.67 -19.39
C ARG A 384 9.67 -27.16 -18.03
N ILE A 385 8.44 -26.67 -17.89
CA ILE A 385 7.97 -26.21 -16.57
C ILE A 385 7.79 -27.38 -15.60
N TYR A 386 7.33 -28.54 -16.08
CA TYR A 386 7.22 -29.74 -15.24
C TYR A 386 8.58 -30.18 -14.73
N GLY A 387 9.58 -30.29 -15.61
CA GLY A 387 10.95 -30.66 -15.18
C GLY A 387 11.57 -29.65 -14.21
N ILE A 388 11.31 -28.35 -14.36
CA ILE A 388 11.82 -27.32 -13.42
C ILE A 388 11.12 -27.42 -12.06
N LEU A 389 9.80 -27.58 -12.05
CA LEU A 389 9.06 -27.74 -10.79
C LEU A 389 9.45 -29.03 -10.08
N GLU A 390 9.63 -30.14 -10.81
CA GLU A 390 10.12 -31.42 -10.27
C GLU A 390 11.53 -31.28 -9.68
N HIS A 391 12.42 -30.56 -10.37
CA HIS A 391 13.74 -30.25 -9.83
C HIS A 391 13.65 -29.42 -8.53
N PHE A 392 12.81 -28.39 -8.48
CA PHE A 392 12.62 -27.60 -7.26
C PHE A 392 12.03 -28.43 -6.11
N MET A 393 11.08 -29.32 -6.40
CA MET A 393 10.54 -30.26 -5.41
C MET A 393 11.65 -31.15 -4.84
N SER A 394 12.50 -31.74 -5.70
CA SER A 394 13.64 -32.54 -5.26
C SER A 394 14.58 -31.76 -4.36
N CYS A 395 14.95 -30.53 -4.74
CA CYS A 395 15.85 -29.70 -3.92
C CYS A 395 15.24 -29.39 -2.55
N LYS A 396 13.94 -29.09 -2.47
CA LYS A 396 13.26 -28.81 -1.20
C LYS A 396 13.15 -30.06 -0.33
N GLU A 397 12.84 -31.21 -0.91
CA GLU A 397 12.82 -32.50 -0.21
C GLU A 397 14.20 -32.87 0.36
N ASP A 398 15.28 -32.58 -0.38
CA ASP A 398 16.65 -32.79 0.10
C ASP A 398 16.97 -31.86 1.28
N ILE A 399 16.58 -30.58 1.22
CA ILE A 399 16.74 -29.64 2.34
C ILE A 399 15.96 -30.10 3.57
N GLU A 400 14.73 -30.61 3.42
CA GLU A 400 13.93 -31.14 4.52
C GLU A 400 14.57 -32.39 5.15
N ARG A 401 15.19 -33.25 4.34
CA ARG A 401 15.80 -34.51 4.82
C ARG A 401 17.19 -34.34 5.42
N TYR A 402 18.02 -33.49 4.82
CA TYR A 402 19.45 -33.40 5.14
C TYR A 402 19.85 -32.07 5.78
N GLY A 403 18.92 -31.12 5.88
CA GLY A 403 19.18 -29.76 6.34
C GLY A 403 19.60 -28.82 5.19
N PRO A 404 19.62 -27.50 5.44
CA PRO A 404 20.14 -26.56 4.46
C PRO A 404 21.64 -26.80 4.23
N CYS A 405 22.04 -26.88 2.95
CA CYS A 405 23.44 -27.02 2.53
C CYS A 405 24.31 -25.84 2.95
#